data_AF-A0A6C0EYJ8-F1
#
_entry.id   AF-A0A6C0EYJ8-F1
#
_cell.length_a   1.000
_cell.length_b   1.000
_cell.length_c   1.000
_cell.angle_alpha   90.00
_cell.angle_beta   90.00
_cell.angle_gamma   90.00
#
_symmetry.space_group_name_H-M   'P 1'
#
loop_
_entity.id
_entity.type
_entity.pdbx_description
1 polymer ?
#
loop_
_entity_poly.entity_id
_entity_poly.type
_entity_poly.pdbx_seq_one_letter_code
_entity_poly.pdbx_strand_id
1 'polypeptide(L)'
;MPFINNYNESMKLLEDIEKGKCIGTCKSIWSRNFKYAVKAKSNPLKLNKLQRKIMTKKLKNISGRITHSKTKEKLNRPSPSYPANNYCGKTKKGNDGNMYISKKNKNGICRWVKL
;
A
#
# COMPACT_ATOMS: atom_id res chain seq x y z
N MET A 1 -19.73 -20.66 5.36
CA MET A 1 -19.86 -19.26 4.90
C MET A 1 -20.70 -19.28 3.64
N PRO A 2 -21.74 -18.43 3.48
CA PRO A 2 -22.65 -18.55 2.35
C PRO A 2 -21.91 -18.34 1.03
N PHE A 3 -22.17 -19.21 0.06
CA PHE A 3 -21.58 -19.12 -1.27
C PHE A 3 -22.34 -18.05 -2.07
N ILE A 4 -21.69 -16.90 -2.29
CA ILE A 4 -22.21 -15.87 -3.19
C ILE A 4 -21.65 -16.14 -4.59
N ASN A 5 -22.55 -16.33 -5.56
CA ASN A 5 -22.19 -16.66 -6.94
C ASN A 5 -22.76 -15.65 -7.96
N ASN A 6 -23.35 -14.55 -7.49
CA ASN A 6 -23.94 -13.54 -8.35
C ASN A 6 -23.53 -12.11 -7.95
N TYR A 7 -23.63 -11.20 -8.91
CA TYR A 7 -23.25 -9.80 -8.76
C TYR A 7 -24.13 -9.04 -7.76
N ASN A 8 -25.44 -9.24 -7.79
CA ASN A 8 -26.40 -8.45 -7.01
C ASN A 8 -26.24 -8.69 -5.50
N GLU A 9 -26.14 -9.95 -5.08
CA GLU A 9 -25.85 -10.31 -3.69
C GLU A 9 -24.48 -9.81 -3.25
N SER A 10 -23.48 -9.92 -4.13
CA SER A 10 -22.14 -9.39 -3.84
C SER A 10 -22.19 -7.89 -3.57
N MET A 11 -22.94 -7.13 -4.36
CA MET A 11 -23.08 -5.68 -4.20
C MET A 11 -23.86 -5.31 -2.94
N LYS A 12 -24.95 -6.02 -2.63
CA LYS A 12 -25.71 -5.83 -1.38
C LYS A 12 -24.81 -6.02 -0.16
N LEU A 13 -23.97 -7.05 -0.17
CA LEU A 13 -23.07 -7.31 0.94
C LEU A 13 -21.93 -6.27 1.04
N LEU A 14 -21.44 -5.75 -0.09
CA LEU A 14 -20.52 -4.61 -0.09
C LEU A 14 -21.16 -3.34 0.48
N GLU A 15 -22.44 -3.09 0.20
CA GLU A 15 -23.18 -1.97 0.80
C GLU A 15 -23.39 -2.16 2.30
N ASP A 16 -23.68 -3.38 2.76
CA ASP A 16 -23.79 -3.68 4.20
C ASP A 16 -22.45 -3.47 4.93
N ILE A 17 -21.32 -3.75 4.26
CA ILE A 17 -19.98 -3.40 4.77
C ILE A 17 -19.79 -1.89 4.81
N GLU A 18 -20.19 -1.14 3.77
CA GLU A 18 -20.11 0.33 3.74
C GLU A 18 -20.96 0.98 4.84
N LYS A 19 -22.17 0.46 5.09
CA LYS A 19 -23.10 0.91 6.14
C LYS A 19 -22.70 0.49 7.55
N GLY A 20 -21.61 -0.28 7.72
CA GLY A 20 -21.14 -0.72 9.03
C GLY A 20 -21.94 -1.88 9.65
N LYS A 21 -22.78 -2.60 8.89
CA LYS A 21 -23.44 -3.82 9.40
C LYS A 21 -22.47 -5.00 9.51
N CYS A 22 -21.42 -5.01 8.68
CA CYS A 22 -20.37 -6.03 8.67
C CYS A 22 -19.01 -5.36 8.91
N ILE A 23 -18.51 -5.44 10.16
CA ILE A 23 -17.28 -4.78 10.63
C ILE A 23 -16.23 -5.83 11.02
N GLY A 24 -14.96 -5.41 11.17
CA GLY A 24 -13.89 -6.23 11.75
C GLY A 24 -13.54 -7.46 10.92
N THR A 25 -13.68 -8.64 11.52
CA THR A 25 -13.42 -9.93 10.87
C THR A 25 -14.37 -10.18 9.70
N CYS A 26 -15.66 -9.87 9.86
CA CYS A 26 -16.66 -9.99 8.80
C CYS A 26 -16.22 -9.21 7.55
N LYS A 27 -15.90 -7.92 7.71
CA LYS A 27 -15.40 -7.05 6.63
C LYS A 27 -14.14 -7.62 5.97
N SER A 28 -13.19 -8.07 6.79
CA SER A 28 -11.89 -8.57 6.33
C SER A 28 -12.03 -9.84 5.48
N ILE A 29 -12.84 -10.79 5.94
CA ILE A 29 -13.06 -12.06 5.25
C ILE A 29 -13.79 -11.81 3.92
N TRP A 30 -14.89 -11.06 3.93
CA TRP A 30 -15.65 -10.78 2.72
C TRP A 30 -14.85 -9.98 1.69
N SER A 31 -14.13 -8.93 2.13
CA SER A 31 -13.27 -8.15 1.24
C SER A 31 -12.19 -9.00 0.58
N ARG A 32 -11.62 -9.98 1.31
CA ARG A 32 -10.64 -10.93 0.77
C ARG A 32 -11.29 -11.88 -0.24
N ASN A 33 -12.43 -12.48 0.09
CA ASN A 33 -13.14 -13.41 -0.78
C ASN A 33 -13.55 -12.75 -2.10
N PHE A 34 -14.11 -11.54 -2.04
CA PHE A 34 -14.46 -10.79 -3.25
C PHE A 34 -13.24 -10.40 -4.09
N LYS A 35 -12.11 -10.05 -3.47
CA LYS A 35 -10.86 -9.81 -4.20
C LYS A 35 -10.38 -11.06 -4.95
N TYR A 36 -10.53 -12.24 -4.36
CA TYR A 36 -10.20 -13.49 -5.05
C TYR A 36 -11.19 -13.79 -6.17
N ALA A 37 -12.49 -13.68 -5.90
CA ALA A 37 -13.55 -13.91 -6.88
C ALA A 37 -13.39 -13.02 -8.13
N VAL A 38 -13.06 -11.75 -7.95
CA VAL A 38 -12.81 -10.78 -9.04
C VAL A 38 -11.54 -11.10 -9.83
N LYS A 39 -10.54 -11.76 -9.23
CA LYS A 39 -9.28 -12.12 -9.91
C LYS A 39 -9.33 -13.51 -10.55
N ALA A 40 -10.24 -14.36 -10.10
CA ALA A 40 -10.34 -15.74 -10.58
C ALA A 40 -10.67 -15.78 -12.08
N LYS A 41 -9.98 -16.68 -12.80
CA LYS A 41 -10.26 -16.97 -14.22
C LYS A 41 -11.65 -17.59 -14.40
N SER A 42 -12.11 -18.40 -13.43
CA SER A 42 -13.43 -19.04 -13.43
C SER A 42 -14.61 -18.07 -13.32
N ASN A 43 -14.37 -16.80 -13.00
CA ASN A 43 -15.40 -15.77 -12.86
C ASN A 43 -16.62 -16.25 -12.04
N PRO A 44 -16.43 -16.65 -10.76
CA PRO A 44 -17.48 -17.29 -9.96
C PRO A 44 -18.71 -16.41 -9.73
N LEU A 45 -18.58 -15.09 -9.90
CA LEU A 45 -19.66 -14.10 -9.76
C LEU A 45 -20.34 -13.74 -11.09
N LYS A 46 -19.96 -14.41 -12.19
CA LYS A 46 -20.47 -14.20 -13.56
C LYS A 46 -20.46 -12.73 -13.98
N LEU A 47 -19.39 -12.01 -13.63
CA LEU A 47 -19.26 -10.57 -13.87
C LEU A 47 -18.96 -10.26 -15.34
N ASN A 48 -19.63 -9.24 -15.87
CA ASN A 48 -19.20 -8.57 -17.09
C ASN A 48 -18.04 -7.58 -16.81
N LYS A 49 -17.41 -7.05 -17.87
CA LYS A 49 -16.25 -6.15 -17.75
C LYS A 49 -16.56 -4.87 -16.96
N LEU A 50 -17.77 -4.34 -17.13
CA LEU A 50 -18.23 -3.10 -16.48
C LEU A 50 -18.50 -3.32 -14.99
N GLN A 51 -19.26 -4.36 -14.64
CA GLN A 51 -19.52 -4.83 -13.27
C GLN A 51 -18.21 -5.12 -12.54
N ARG A 52 -17.26 -5.81 -13.19
CA ARG A 52 -15.94 -6.07 -12.62
C ARG A 52 -15.20 -4.79 -12.27
N LYS A 53 -15.25 -3.77 -13.13
CA LYS A 53 -14.65 -2.45 -12.88
C LYS A 53 -15.31 -1.73 -11.71
N ILE A 54 -16.65 -1.73 -11.66
CA ILE A 54 -17.44 -1.13 -10.56
C ILE A 54 -17.11 -1.81 -9.23
N MET A 55 -17.18 -3.13 -9.19
CA MET A 55 -16.93 -3.92 -7.99
C MET A 55 -15.50 -3.74 -7.48
N THR A 56 -14.51 -3.68 -8.38
CA THR A 56 -13.11 -3.40 -8.03
C THR A 56 -12.95 -2.01 -7.41
N LYS A 57 -13.68 -1.00 -7.91
CA LYS A 57 -13.66 0.37 -7.36
C LYS A 57 -14.24 0.38 -5.94
N LYS A 58 -15.40 -0.24 -5.72
CA LYS A 58 -16.00 -0.37 -4.37
C LYS A 58 -15.07 -1.11 -3.40
N LEU A 59 -14.50 -2.24 -3.82
CA LEU A 59 -13.55 -2.99 -2.98
C LEU A 59 -12.31 -2.17 -2.60
N LYS A 60 -11.81 -1.30 -3.49
CA LYS A 60 -10.70 -0.39 -3.16
C LYS A 60 -11.11 0.58 -2.05
N ASN A 61 -12.26 1.23 -2.20
CA ASN A 61 -12.80 2.18 -1.22
C ASN A 61 -13.01 1.51 0.14
N ILE A 62 -13.69 0.36 0.18
CA ILE A 62 -13.96 -0.41 1.41
C ILE A 62 -12.67 -0.88 2.08
N SER A 63 -11.71 -1.35 1.27
CA SER A 63 -10.48 -1.90 1.81
C SER A 63 -9.60 -0.87 2.49
N GLY A 64 -9.91 0.43 2.36
CA GLY A 64 -9.30 1.51 3.12
C GLY A 64 -7.80 1.28 3.23
N ARG A 65 -7.13 1.01 2.09
CA ARG A 65 -5.67 1.13 2.11
C ARG A 65 -5.45 2.60 2.43
N ILE A 66 -5.17 2.87 3.70
CA ILE A 66 -4.08 3.76 4.06
C ILE A 66 -2.97 3.26 3.14
N THR A 67 -2.84 3.92 1.99
CA THR A 67 -1.57 3.89 1.31
C THR A 67 -0.65 4.35 2.43
N HIS A 68 0.17 3.44 2.96
CA HIS A 68 1.47 3.87 3.42
C HIS A 68 2.06 4.49 2.16
N SER A 69 1.70 5.75 1.90
CA SER A 69 2.53 6.61 1.12
C SER A 69 3.87 6.39 1.80
N LYS A 70 4.84 5.91 1.03
CA LYS A 70 6.22 6.19 1.40
C LYS A 70 6.36 7.71 1.24
N THR A 71 5.62 8.51 2.01
CA THR A 71 6.16 9.76 2.50
C THR A 71 7.52 9.33 3.01
N LYS A 72 8.57 9.85 2.39
CA LYS A 72 9.92 9.74 2.91
C LYS A 72 9.84 10.47 4.24
N GLU A 73 9.33 9.79 5.26
CA GLU A 73 9.39 10.26 6.63
C GLU A 73 10.85 10.63 6.79
N LYS A 74 11.09 11.90 7.13
CA LYS A 74 12.40 12.33 7.55
C LYS A 74 12.71 11.43 8.73
N LEU A 75 13.46 10.37 8.48
CA LEU A 75 13.93 9.47 9.51
C LEU A 75 14.49 10.38 10.61
N ASN A 76 14.19 10.10 11.88
CA ASN A 76 14.68 10.84 13.05
C ASN A 76 16.21 10.70 13.17
N ARG A 77 16.94 11.19 12.16
CA ARG A 77 18.38 11.15 12.01
C ARG A 77 18.81 12.48 11.41
N PRO A 78 19.96 13.03 11.85
CA PRO A 78 20.44 14.32 11.39
C PRO A 78 20.94 14.25 9.93
N SER A 79 21.56 13.13 9.54
CA SER A 79 22.07 12.89 8.19
C SER A 79 20.99 12.91 7.08
N PRO A 80 21.36 13.16 5.81
CA PRO A 80 20.42 13.23 4.68
C PRO A 80 19.59 11.96 4.52
N SER A 81 18.29 12.09 4.28
CA SER A 81 17.34 10.98 4.10
C SER A 81 17.65 10.05 2.91
N TYR A 82 18.62 10.41 2.07
CA TYR A 82 19.10 9.61 0.94
C TYR A 82 20.14 8.55 1.35
N PRO A 83 20.21 7.40 0.68
CA PRO A 83 21.26 6.39 0.92
C PRO A 83 22.62 6.90 0.45
N ALA A 84 23.62 6.89 1.34
CA ALA A 84 24.96 7.42 1.08
C ALA A 84 25.67 6.72 -0.09
N ASN A 85 25.47 5.40 -0.28
CA ASN A 85 26.06 4.63 -1.37
C ASN A 85 25.74 5.18 -2.77
N ASN A 86 24.53 5.72 -2.97
CA ASN A 86 24.13 6.27 -4.28
C ASN A 86 24.76 7.65 -4.56
N TYR A 87 25.36 8.27 -3.56
CA TYR A 87 25.92 9.63 -3.61
C TYR A 87 27.38 9.66 -3.18
N CYS A 88 28.11 8.55 -3.31
CA CYS A 88 29.49 8.46 -2.88
C CYS A 88 30.36 9.58 -3.48
N GLY A 89 31.13 10.27 -2.65
CA GLY A 89 31.94 11.44 -3.02
C GLY A 89 31.17 12.77 -3.11
N LYS A 90 29.84 12.77 -2.96
CA LYS A 90 29.00 13.98 -3.06
C LYS A 90 28.62 14.52 -1.69
N THR A 91 28.30 15.81 -1.66
CA THR A 91 27.81 16.51 -0.47
C THR A 91 26.29 16.74 -0.52
N LYS A 92 25.63 16.66 0.64
CA LYS A 92 24.19 16.91 0.80
C LYS A 92 23.88 17.53 2.17
N LYS A 93 22.87 18.38 2.21
CA LYS A 93 22.32 18.93 3.46
C LYS A 93 21.53 17.85 4.20
N GLY A 94 21.83 17.70 5.49
CA GLY A 94 21.14 16.83 6.43
C GLY A 94 19.77 17.35 6.80
N ASN A 95 18.99 16.49 7.45
CA ASN A 95 17.71 16.86 8.04
C ASN A 95 17.86 17.86 9.20
N ASP A 96 19.05 17.92 9.81
CA ASP A 96 19.46 18.88 10.85
C ASP A 96 19.97 20.22 10.29
N GLY A 97 20.03 20.36 8.97
CA GLY A 97 20.52 21.54 8.30
C GLY A 97 22.04 21.61 8.10
N ASN A 98 22.81 20.66 8.63
CA ASN A 98 24.26 20.60 8.45
C ASN A 98 24.64 19.98 7.10
N MET A 99 25.87 20.20 6.65
CA MET A 99 26.37 19.58 5.43
C MET A 99 27.03 18.23 5.73
N TYR A 100 26.79 17.24 4.87
CA TYR A 100 27.37 15.91 4.97
C TYR A 100 28.04 15.53 3.66
N ILE A 101 29.19 14.87 3.73
CA ILE A 101 29.85 14.23 2.59
C ILE A 101 29.68 12.71 2.65
N SER A 102 29.36 12.08 1.52
CA SER A 102 29.32 10.62 1.45
C SER A 102 30.74 10.08 1.20
N LYS A 103 31.34 9.41 2.20
CA LYS A 103 32.72 8.90 2.12
C LYS A 103 32.75 7.37 2.29
N LYS A 104 33.56 6.68 1.46
CA LYS A 104 33.80 5.23 1.59
C LYS A 104 34.53 4.92 2.90
N ASN A 105 34.09 3.87 3.58
CA ASN A 105 34.84 3.27 4.67
C ASN A 105 35.83 2.20 4.14
N LYS A 106 36.59 1.58 5.06
CA LYS A 106 37.54 0.50 4.76
C LYS A 106 36.93 -0.73 4.06
N ASN A 107 35.61 -0.91 4.18
CA ASN A 107 34.87 -2.01 3.53
C ASN A 107 34.20 -1.57 2.21
N GLY A 108 34.54 -0.39 1.67
CA GLY A 108 33.99 0.14 0.43
C GLY A 108 32.55 0.69 0.51
N ILE A 109 31.93 0.70 1.70
CA ILE A 109 30.57 1.20 1.93
C ILE A 109 30.62 2.71 2.19
N CYS A 110 29.82 3.49 1.47
CA CYS A 110 29.77 4.94 1.66
C CYS A 110 28.83 5.30 2.81
N ARG A 111 29.27 6.22 3.67
CA ARG A 111 28.50 6.74 4.82
C ARG A 111 28.50 8.26 4.80
N TRP A 112 27.41 8.86 5.28
CA TRP A 112 27.34 10.31 5.50
C TRP A 112 28.23 10.69 6.68
N VAL A 113 29.24 11.51 6.41
CA VAL A 113 30.12 12.12 7.41
C VAL A 113 29.80 13.60 7.47
N LYS A 114 29.53 14.12 8.66
CA LYS A 114 29.26 15.54 8.86
C LYS A 114 30.53 16.33 8.50
N LEU A 115 30.38 17.37 7.69
CA LEU A 115 31.45 18.34 7.41
C LEU A 115 31.63 19.30 8.59
#